data_AF-G7W661-F1
#
_entry.id   AF-G7W661-F1
#
_cell.length_a   1.000
_cell.length_b   1.000
_cell.length_c   1.000
_cell.angle_alpha   90.00
_cell.angle_beta   90.00
_cell.angle_gamma   90.00
#
_symmetry.space_group_name_H-M   'P 1'
#
loop_
_entity.id
_entity.type
_entity.pdbx_description
1 polymer ?
#
loop_
_entity_poly.entity_id
_entity_poly.type
_entity_poly.pdbx_seq_one_letter_code
_entity_poly.pdbx_strand_id
1 'polypeptide(L)'
;MAAIILTVNPERVMRHRDLQIAEDFSRMAELGYVDTEFTMYGAAYLGLDNEMKYIISGKRDEIYKFIETSAYDNFCPSAVKHYSENCPVPSGYEEEIAQQVKFRLAKKLQQDYKKPIFESLKYFAQMDGNDAAYDLLLAEQENLEGLFDRDALVVFEGLVDLAFQKKLLSRRSLNEFQKWIRKVKLQMEDDLIIKDIMEKTLYACVYRAEGILKYYINAQYDSICAFVLKAQKQGYRPSPLFYKTYYFNYRYTLIDAKKDFKVILEKLLDEEYMKKLEVMNTMRSVVSGHEYRMLSDNYNSKIGSGDLEIIKKYGIKWNVKV
;
A
#
# COMPACT_ATOMS: atom_id res chain seq x y z
N MET A 1 -65.68 16.11 37.72
CA MET A 1 -64.50 16.54 36.94
C MET A 1 -63.40 15.50 37.14
N ALA A 2 -63.01 14.80 36.08
CA ALA A 2 -61.72 14.13 36.01
C ALA A 2 -61.24 14.28 34.56
N ALA A 3 -60.28 15.17 34.36
CA ALA A 3 -59.62 15.37 33.07
C ALA A 3 -58.70 14.18 32.82
N ILE A 4 -58.99 13.39 31.79
CA ILE A 4 -58.07 12.38 31.29
C ILE A 4 -57.01 13.13 30.49
N ILE A 5 -55.88 13.41 31.14
CA ILE A 5 -54.67 13.86 30.45
C ILE A 5 -54.11 12.64 29.72
N LEU A 6 -54.32 12.58 28.41
CA LEU A 6 -53.59 11.68 27.52
C LEU A 6 -52.13 12.11 27.49
N THR A 7 -51.32 11.59 28.41
CA THR A 7 -49.85 11.64 28.31
C THR A 7 -49.44 10.79 27.12
N VAL A 8 -49.29 11.43 25.96
CA VAL A 8 -48.61 10.86 24.80
C VAL A 8 -47.16 10.61 25.22
N ASN A 9 -46.74 9.35 25.25
CA ASN A 9 -45.40 8.96 25.65
C ASN A 9 -44.38 9.47 24.60
N PRO A 10 -43.53 10.47 24.92
CA PRO A 10 -42.70 11.18 23.95
C PRO A 10 -41.69 10.26 23.25
N GLU A 11 -41.24 9.18 23.90
CA GLU A 11 -40.33 8.19 23.31
C GLU A 11 -40.96 7.42 22.14
N ARG A 12 -42.28 7.18 22.17
CA ARG A 12 -43.01 6.48 21.10
C ARG A 12 -43.21 7.35 19.86
N VAL A 13 -43.39 8.66 20.08
CA VAL A 13 -43.51 9.66 19.00
C VAL A 13 -42.16 9.94 18.34
N MET A 14 -41.08 10.01 19.12
CA MET A 14 -39.71 10.10 18.58
C MET A 14 -39.35 8.92 17.69
N ARG A 15 -39.59 7.68 18.13
CA ARG A 15 -39.29 6.47 17.32
C ARG A 15 -40.05 6.45 16.00
N HIS A 16 -41.30 6.92 15.96
CA HIS A 16 -42.07 7.02 14.73
C HIS A 16 -41.53 8.10 13.78
N ARG A 17 -41.06 9.22 14.32
CA ARG A 17 -40.46 10.31 13.55
C ARG A 17 -39.13 9.90 12.95
N ASP A 18 -38.28 9.21 13.70
CA ASP A 18 -36.98 8.74 13.22
C ASP A 18 -37.12 7.67 12.13
N LEU A 19 -38.09 6.75 12.27
CA LEU A 19 -38.43 5.78 11.23
C LEU A 19 -38.94 6.46 9.95
N GLN A 20 -39.82 7.45 10.10
CA GLN A 20 -40.37 8.18 8.95
C GLN A 20 -39.31 9.03 8.25
N ILE A 21 -38.41 9.68 9.00
CA ILE A 21 -37.24 10.38 8.45
C ILE A 21 -36.31 9.40 7.71
N ALA A 22 -36.07 8.20 8.25
CA ALA A 22 -35.24 7.19 7.60
C ALA A 22 -35.88 6.64 6.31
N GLU A 23 -37.20 6.46 6.28
CA GLU A 23 -37.96 6.05 5.09
C GLU A 23 -38.03 7.14 4.03
N ASP A 24 -38.23 8.40 4.44
CA ASP A 24 -38.24 9.55 3.54
C ASP A 24 -36.83 9.82 2.99
N PHE A 25 -35.78 9.65 3.81
CA PHE A 25 -34.39 9.73 3.37
C PHE A 25 -34.03 8.59 2.41
N SER A 26 -34.48 7.36 2.69
CA SER A 26 -34.31 6.23 1.76
C SER A 26 -35.00 6.50 0.42
N ARG A 27 -36.25 7.00 0.43
CA ARG A 27 -36.96 7.38 -0.80
C ARG A 27 -36.31 8.57 -1.52
N MET A 28 -35.79 9.55 -0.79
CA MET A 28 -35.03 10.66 -1.39
C MET A 28 -33.73 10.18 -2.03
N ALA A 29 -33.02 9.24 -1.40
CA ALA A 29 -31.84 8.60 -1.97
C ALA A 29 -32.19 7.76 -3.21
N GLU A 30 -33.27 6.98 -3.18
CA GLU A 30 -33.79 6.21 -4.33
C GLU A 30 -34.16 7.09 -5.53
N LEU A 31 -34.66 8.30 -5.27
CA LEU A 31 -34.98 9.30 -6.28
C LEU A 31 -33.77 10.16 -6.71
N GLY A 32 -32.57 9.88 -6.19
CA GLY A 32 -31.34 10.56 -6.54
C GLY A 32 -31.18 11.97 -5.97
N TYR A 33 -31.93 12.34 -4.92
CA TYR A 33 -31.80 13.66 -4.26
C TYR A 33 -30.59 13.76 -3.33
N VAL A 34 -29.88 12.65 -3.09
CA VAL A 34 -28.64 12.64 -2.31
C VAL A 34 -27.47 12.44 -3.27
N ASP A 35 -26.58 13.43 -3.33
CA ASP A 35 -25.35 13.33 -4.11
C ASP A 35 -24.51 12.16 -3.60
N THR A 36 -24.10 11.29 -4.52
CA THR A 36 -23.20 10.18 -4.23
C THR A 36 -21.82 10.51 -4.78
N GLU A 37 -20.77 10.29 -3.97
CA GLU A 37 -19.39 10.44 -4.40
C GLU A 37 -18.90 9.14 -5.06
N PHE A 38 -18.48 9.24 -6.32
CA PHE A 38 -17.81 8.17 -7.04
C PHE A 38 -16.33 8.48 -7.15
N THR A 39 -15.50 7.72 -6.42
CA THR A 39 -14.04 7.87 -6.48
C THR A 39 -13.41 6.66 -7.16
N MET A 40 -12.58 6.90 -8.17
CA MET A 40 -11.74 5.90 -8.82
C MET A 40 -10.27 6.19 -8.59
N TYR A 41 -9.47 5.13 -8.46
CA TYR A 41 -8.02 5.17 -8.29
C TYR A 41 -7.34 4.43 -9.43
N GLY A 42 -6.19 4.92 -9.88
CA GLY A 42 -5.47 4.24 -10.95
C GLY A 42 -4.02 4.65 -11.13
N ALA A 43 -3.32 3.85 -11.94
CA ALA A 43 -1.94 4.06 -12.32
C ALA A 43 -1.71 3.65 -13.78
N ALA A 44 -0.80 4.34 -14.46
CA ALA A 44 -0.36 4.01 -15.81
C ALA A 44 0.91 3.15 -15.75
N TYR A 45 1.07 2.21 -16.66
CA TYR A 45 2.28 1.39 -16.81
C TYR A 45 2.44 0.91 -18.26
N LEU A 46 3.64 0.46 -18.63
CA LEU A 46 3.90 -0.15 -19.92
C LEU A 46 3.85 -1.67 -19.80
N GLY A 47 3.00 -2.31 -20.60
CA GLY A 47 2.85 -3.76 -20.63
C GLY A 47 4.03 -4.50 -21.27
N LEU A 48 4.02 -5.83 -21.16
CA LEU A 48 5.01 -6.69 -21.83
C LEU A 48 4.94 -6.58 -23.36
N ASP A 49 3.73 -6.34 -23.87
CA ASP A 49 3.38 -6.05 -25.27
C ASP A 49 3.83 -4.66 -25.77
N ASN A 50 4.56 -3.89 -24.94
CA ASN A 50 4.95 -2.50 -25.22
C ASN A 50 3.75 -1.57 -25.47
N GLU A 51 2.58 -1.87 -24.90
CA GLU A 51 1.42 -0.98 -24.94
C GLU A 51 1.23 -0.27 -23.60
N MET A 52 0.74 0.99 -23.65
CA MET A 52 0.37 1.72 -22.43
C MET A 52 -0.92 1.12 -21.85
N LYS A 53 -0.86 0.71 -20.59
CA LYS A 53 -1.97 0.11 -19.85
C LYS A 53 -2.29 0.95 -18.61
N TYR A 54 -3.56 0.88 -18.20
CA TYR A 54 -4.10 1.63 -17.07
C TYR A 54 -4.84 0.69 -16.16
N ILE A 55 -4.34 0.51 -14.94
CA ILE A 55 -5.06 -0.20 -13.90
C ILE A 55 -5.94 0.81 -13.18
N ILE A 56 -7.24 0.53 -13.06
CA ILE A 56 -8.22 1.41 -12.41
C ILE A 56 -9.19 0.58 -11.58
N SER A 57 -9.41 1.01 -10.34
CA SER A 57 -10.33 0.38 -9.38
C SER A 57 -10.97 1.43 -8.48
N GLY A 58 -12.18 1.15 -7.99
CA GLY A 58 -12.80 1.90 -6.91
C GLY A 58 -12.10 1.67 -5.55
N LYS A 59 -11.28 0.63 -5.45
CA LYS A 59 -10.52 0.30 -4.24
C LYS A 59 -9.06 0.71 -4.39
N ARG A 60 -8.64 1.69 -3.59
CA ARG A 60 -7.27 2.20 -3.58
C ARG A 60 -6.23 1.13 -3.23
N ASP A 61 -6.58 0.21 -2.33
CA ASP A 61 -5.74 -0.92 -1.91
C ASP A 61 -5.28 -1.79 -3.08
N GLU A 62 -6.15 -2.04 -4.05
CA GLU A 62 -5.83 -2.89 -5.20
C GLU A 62 -4.74 -2.25 -6.08
N ILE A 63 -4.78 -0.93 -6.23
CA ILE A 63 -3.77 -0.19 -6.99
C ILE A 63 -2.43 -0.21 -6.25
N TYR A 64 -2.42 -0.04 -4.92
CA TYR A 64 -1.19 -0.11 -4.14
C TYR A 64 -0.57 -1.51 -4.17
N LYS A 65 -1.37 -2.57 -4.01
CA LYS A 65 -0.91 -3.96 -4.13
C LYS A 65 -0.27 -4.23 -5.49
N PHE A 66 -0.89 -3.76 -6.57
CA PHE A 66 -0.31 -3.87 -7.91
C PHE A 66 1.04 -3.14 -8.02
N ILE A 67 1.18 -1.94 -7.46
CA ILE A 67 2.44 -1.19 -7.48
C ILE A 67 3.55 -1.86 -6.67
N GLU A 68 3.19 -2.49 -5.55
CA GLU A 68 4.12 -3.23 -4.69
C GLU A 68 4.68 -4.46 -5.42
N THR A 69 3.80 -5.26 -6.03
CA THR A 69 4.19 -6.48 -6.75
C THR A 69 4.74 -6.24 -8.14
N SER A 70 4.58 -5.03 -8.70
CA SER A 70 5.00 -4.69 -10.07
C SER A 70 6.46 -4.99 -10.39
N ALA A 71 7.34 -4.94 -9.37
CA ALA A 71 8.76 -5.21 -9.53
C ALA A 71 9.04 -6.67 -9.93
N TYR A 72 8.18 -7.62 -9.52
CA TYR A 72 8.32 -9.02 -9.89
C TYR A 72 8.11 -9.27 -11.38
N ASP A 73 7.40 -8.38 -12.07
CA ASP A 73 7.16 -8.44 -13.52
C ASP A 73 7.96 -7.38 -14.30
N ASN A 74 8.89 -6.69 -13.62
CA ASN A 74 9.66 -5.56 -14.16
C ASN A 74 8.78 -4.39 -14.66
N PHE A 75 7.55 -4.27 -14.16
CA PHE A 75 6.67 -3.15 -14.48
C PHE A 75 7.03 -1.91 -13.68
N CYS A 76 6.93 -0.75 -14.34
CA CYS A 76 7.17 0.56 -13.75
C CYS A 76 5.91 1.43 -13.67
N PRO A 77 4.91 1.08 -12.85
CA PRO A 77 3.71 1.90 -12.70
C PRO A 77 3.97 3.29 -12.14
N SER A 78 3.16 4.25 -12.58
CA SER A 78 3.14 5.62 -12.09
C SER A 78 2.78 5.73 -10.60
N ALA A 79 2.75 6.96 -10.08
CA ALA A 79 2.08 7.21 -8.80
C ALA A 79 0.57 6.99 -8.94
N VAL A 80 -0.09 6.63 -7.83
CA VAL A 80 -1.56 6.52 -7.78
C VAL A 80 -2.17 7.90 -8.01
N LYS A 81 -3.02 8.00 -9.03
CA LYS A 81 -3.91 9.15 -9.24
C LYS A 81 -5.33 8.72 -8.88
N HIS A 82 -6.18 9.70 -8.60
CA HIS A 82 -7.59 9.47 -8.37
C HIS A 82 -8.41 10.54 -9.06
N TYR A 83 -9.69 10.25 -9.22
CA TYR A 83 -10.68 11.16 -9.75
C TYR A 83 -12.01 10.88 -9.07
N SER A 84 -12.64 11.94 -8.58
CA SER A 84 -13.88 11.89 -7.80
C SER A 84 -14.92 12.79 -8.46
N GLU A 85 -16.15 12.31 -8.53
CA GLU A 85 -17.29 13.09 -8.96
C GLU A 85 -18.43 12.93 -7.96
N ASN A 86 -19.07 14.05 -7.65
CA ASN A 86 -20.27 14.09 -6.82
C ASN A 86 -21.44 14.43 -7.74
N CYS A 87 -22.44 13.56 -7.78
CA CYS A 87 -23.64 13.80 -8.58
C CYS A 87 -24.86 13.07 -8.02
N PRO A 88 -26.07 13.55 -8.32
CA PRO A 88 -27.31 12.82 -8.05
C PRO A 88 -27.33 11.55 -8.89
N VAL A 89 -27.72 10.43 -8.27
CA VAL A 89 -27.74 9.12 -8.93
C VAL A 89 -29.17 8.62 -8.99
N PRO A 90 -29.78 8.55 -10.17
CA PRO A 90 -31.04 7.83 -10.34
C PRO A 90 -30.83 6.35 -10.05
N SER A 91 -31.82 5.70 -9.43
CA SER A 91 -31.77 4.26 -9.16
C SER A 91 -31.40 3.44 -10.40
N GLY A 92 -30.37 2.59 -10.28
CA GLY A 92 -29.91 1.69 -11.33
C GLY A 92 -28.82 2.27 -12.24
N TYR A 93 -28.43 3.54 -12.08
CA TYR A 93 -27.38 4.19 -12.87
C TYR A 93 -26.02 4.24 -12.16
N GLU A 94 -25.90 3.68 -10.96
CA GLU A 94 -24.68 3.69 -10.15
C GLU A 94 -23.49 3.11 -10.93
N GLU A 95 -23.70 1.98 -11.61
CA GLU A 95 -22.64 1.30 -12.37
C GLU A 95 -22.23 2.09 -13.62
N GLU A 96 -23.18 2.71 -14.31
CA GLU A 96 -22.89 3.56 -15.47
C GLU A 96 -22.06 4.78 -15.09
N ILE A 97 -22.44 5.47 -13.99
CA ILE A 97 -21.71 6.63 -13.48
C ILE A 97 -20.31 6.20 -13.03
N ALA A 98 -20.19 5.11 -12.28
CA ALA A 98 -18.89 4.57 -11.88
C ALA A 98 -18.00 4.27 -13.10
N GLN A 99 -18.56 3.67 -14.15
CA GLN A 99 -17.83 3.37 -15.39
C GLN A 99 -17.41 4.64 -16.14
N GLN A 100 -18.24 5.69 -16.13
CA GLN A 100 -17.86 6.99 -16.70
C GLN A 100 -16.72 7.64 -15.93
N VAL A 101 -16.76 7.65 -14.59
CA VAL A 101 -15.69 8.17 -13.73
C VAL A 101 -14.39 7.39 -13.98
N LYS A 102 -14.47 6.07 -14.12
CA LYS A 102 -13.34 5.20 -14.49
C LYS A 102 -12.75 5.60 -15.85
N PHE A 103 -13.58 5.84 -16.86
CA PHE A 103 -13.13 6.25 -18.18
C PHE A 103 -12.50 7.66 -18.19
N ARG A 104 -13.05 8.60 -17.40
CA ARG A 104 -12.48 9.95 -17.22
C ARG A 104 -11.09 9.88 -16.59
N LEU A 105 -10.91 9.05 -15.56
CA LEU A 105 -9.59 8.80 -14.98
C LEU A 105 -8.62 8.16 -15.98
N ALA A 106 -9.06 7.18 -16.78
CA ALA A 106 -8.23 6.55 -17.81
C ALA A 106 -7.72 7.59 -18.84
N LYS A 107 -8.61 8.46 -19.34
CA LYS A 107 -8.24 9.55 -20.24
C LYS A 107 -7.24 10.50 -19.62
N LYS A 108 -7.43 10.87 -18.35
CA LYS A 108 -6.50 11.73 -17.61
C LYS A 108 -5.12 11.08 -17.48
N LEU A 109 -5.06 9.80 -17.12
CA LEU A 109 -3.79 9.06 -17.07
C LEU A 109 -3.09 9.01 -18.44
N GLN A 110 -3.82 8.81 -19.54
CA GLN A 110 -3.27 8.83 -20.90
C GLN A 110 -2.73 10.22 -21.30
N GLN A 111 -3.37 11.28 -20.81
CA GLN A 111 -2.90 12.65 -21.04
C GLN A 111 -1.65 12.96 -20.23
N ASP A 112 -1.64 12.58 -18.94
CA ASP A 112 -0.58 12.88 -17.98
C ASP A 112 0.71 12.07 -18.22
N TYR A 113 0.59 10.85 -18.75
CA TYR A 113 1.70 9.90 -18.86
C TYR A 113 1.96 9.48 -20.30
N LYS A 114 3.17 9.76 -20.81
CA LYS A 114 3.57 9.44 -22.17
C LYS A 114 4.40 8.17 -22.24
N LYS A 115 4.24 7.41 -23.32
CA LYS A 115 4.95 6.14 -23.53
C LYS A 115 6.49 6.22 -23.39
N PRO A 116 7.18 7.25 -23.93
CA PRO A 116 8.66 7.26 -23.95
C PRO A 116 9.32 7.16 -22.58
N ILE A 117 8.71 7.74 -21.52
CA ILE A 117 9.30 7.65 -20.19
C ILE A 117 9.23 6.22 -19.64
N PHE A 118 8.13 5.50 -19.87
CA PHE A 118 8.01 4.10 -19.42
C PHE A 118 8.91 3.17 -20.23
N GLU A 119 9.14 3.45 -21.51
CA GLU A 119 10.13 2.73 -22.31
C GLU A 119 11.55 2.91 -21.74
N SER A 120 11.90 4.15 -21.35
CA SER A 120 13.16 4.45 -20.69
C SER A 120 13.30 3.75 -19.34
N LEU A 121 12.23 3.73 -18.53
CA LEU A 121 12.23 3.04 -17.23
C LEU A 121 12.29 1.52 -17.38
N LYS A 122 11.67 0.95 -18.42
CA LYS A 122 11.68 -0.49 -18.69
C LYS A 122 13.10 -1.03 -18.88
N TYR A 123 13.99 -0.25 -19.51
CA TYR A 123 15.40 -0.60 -19.64
C TYR A 123 16.05 -0.89 -18.28
N PHE A 124 15.95 0.05 -17.33
CA PHE A 124 16.48 -0.11 -15.98
C PHE A 124 15.75 -1.19 -15.18
N ALA A 125 14.44 -1.32 -15.38
CA ALA A 125 13.63 -2.35 -14.72
C ALA A 125 14.05 -3.76 -15.11
N GLN A 126 14.57 -3.97 -16.33
CA GLN A 126 15.04 -5.27 -16.81
C GLN A 126 16.45 -5.64 -16.34
N MET A 127 17.24 -4.69 -15.82
CA MET A 127 18.54 -4.99 -15.22
C MET A 127 18.34 -5.88 -14.00
N ASP A 128 19.02 -7.02 -13.95
CA ASP A 128 18.95 -7.89 -12.78
C ASP A 128 19.71 -7.27 -11.59
N GLY A 129 19.36 -7.68 -10.38
CA GLY A 129 20.07 -7.24 -9.18
C GLY A 129 21.48 -7.80 -9.09
N ASN A 130 22.32 -7.14 -8.31
CA ASN A 130 23.75 -7.46 -8.19
C ASN A 130 24.12 -8.33 -6.98
N ASP A 131 23.14 -8.86 -6.26
CA ASP A 131 23.32 -9.68 -5.05
C ASP A 131 24.12 -9.01 -3.93
N ALA A 132 24.27 -7.68 -3.92
CA ALA A 132 24.99 -6.95 -2.87
C ALA A 132 24.41 -7.14 -1.46
N ALA A 133 23.11 -7.47 -1.34
CA ALA A 133 22.45 -7.73 -0.07
C ALA A 133 22.38 -9.23 0.29
N TYR A 134 22.92 -10.13 -0.53
CA TYR A 134 22.76 -11.57 -0.35
C TYR A 134 23.29 -12.05 1.00
N ASP A 135 24.55 -11.76 1.32
CA ASP A 135 25.19 -12.24 2.56
C ASP A 135 24.51 -11.69 3.82
N LEU A 136 24.05 -10.43 3.77
CA LEU A 136 23.28 -9.82 4.86
C LEU A 136 21.97 -10.60 5.08
N LEU A 137 21.22 -10.88 4.01
CA LEU A 137 19.97 -11.62 4.10
C LEU A 137 20.19 -13.08 4.47
N LEU A 138 21.29 -13.70 4.04
CA LEU A 138 21.64 -15.06 4.41
C LEU A 138 21.89 -15.16 5.92
N ALA A 139 22.64 -14.22 6.50
CA ALA A 139 22.84 -14.17 7.95
C ALA A 139 21.52 -13.99 8.72
N GLU A 140 20.60 -13.16 8.21
CA GLU A 140 19.27 -13.02 8.81
C GLU A 140 18.43 -14.30 8.67
N GLN A 141 18.55 -15.02 7.56
CA GLN A 141 17.90 -16.32 7.36
C GLN A 141 18.40 -17.35 8.39
N GLU A 142 19.71 -17.43 8.59
CA GLU A 142 20.35 -18.32 9.57
C GLU A 142 19.89 -18.00 11.01
N ASN A 143 19.76 -16.72 11.35
CA ASN A 143 19.25 -16.29 12.66
C ASN A 143 17.79 -16.70 12.92
N LEU A 144 17.00 -16.91 11.86
CA LEU A 144 15.61 -17.36 11.95
C LEU A 144 15.45 -18.88 11.91
N GLU A 145 16.50 -19.61 11.53
CA GLU A 145 16.44 -21.05 11.36
C GLU A 145 16.07 -21.74 12.69
N GLY A 146 15.00 -22.52 12.66
CA GLY A 146 14.50 -23.24 13.84
C GLY A 146 13.72 -22.40 14.86
N LEU A 147 13.57 -21.08 14.69
CA LEU A 147 12.79 -20.25 15.62
C LEU A 147 11.27 -20.36 15.42
N PHE A 148 10.83 -20.65 14.19
CA PHE A 148 9.40 -20.74 13.80
C PHE A 148 8.56 -19.53 14.29
N ASP A 149 9.14 -18.33 14.27
CA ASP A 149 8.46 -17.08 14.64
C ASP A 149 7.84 -16.44 13.39
N ARG A 150 6.50 -16.43 13.33
CA ARG A 150 5.73 -15.94 12.17
C ARG A 150 5.94 -14.45 11.96
N ASP A 151 6.03 -13.69 13.05
CA ASP A 151 6.14 -12.25 12.97
C ASP A 151 7.56 -11.87 12.51
N ALA A 152 8.59 -12.56 13.04
CA ALA A 152 9.95 -12.37 12.57
C ALA A 152 10.13 -12.77 11.10
N LEU A 153 9.45 -13.84 10.63
CA LEU A 153 9.47 -14.24 9.23
C LEU A 153 8.83 -13.19 8.31
N VAL A 154 7.76 -12.50 8.74
CA VAL A 154 7.16 -11.38 7.98
C VAL A 154 8.15 -10.22 7.85
N VAL A 155 8.91 -9.92 8.91
CA VAL A 155 9.95 -8.88 8.86
C VAL A 155 11.05 -9.24 7.86
N PHE A 156 11.49 -10.51 7.87
CA PHE A 156 12.49 -11.00 6.92
C PHE A 156 11.99 -10.97 5.47
N GLU A 157 10.76 -11.42 5.20
CA GLU A 157 10.14 -11.34 3.88
C GLU A 157 10.12 -9.89 3.37
N GLY A 158 9.78 -8.93 4.24
CA GLY A 158 9.85 -7.50 3.90
C GLY A 158 11.26 -7.03 3.53
N LEU A 159 12.31 -7.53 4.19
CA LEU A 159 13.71 -7.21 3.86
C LEU A 159 14.11 -7.78 2.50
N VAL A 160 13.75 -9.03 2.21
CA VAL A 160 14.00 -9.69 0.92
C VAL A 160 13.33 -8.91 -0.21
N ASP A 161 12.05 -8.57 -0.04
CA ASP A 161 11.28 -7.81 -1.01
C ASP A 161 11.88 -6.42 -1.27
N LEU A 162 12.31 -5.72 -0.21
CA LEU A 162 12.98 -4.45 -0.32
C LEU A 162 14.32 -4.56 -1.07
N ALA A 163 15.13 -5.57 -0.76
CA ALA A 163 16.42 -5.80 -1.41
C ALA A 163 16.25 -6.01 -2.91
N PHE A 164 15.26 -6.82 -3.28
CA PHE A 164 14.92 -7.07 -4.68
C PHE A 164 14.41 -5.81 -5.39
N GLN A 165 13.49 -5.06 -4.78
CA GLN A 165 13.03 -3.78 -5.33
C GLN A 165 14.17 -2.77 -5.52
N LYS A 166 15.16 -2.78 -4.62
CA LYS A 166 16.39 -1.98 -4.68
C LYS A 166 17.45 -2.45 -5.66
N LYS A 167 17.20 -3.56 -6.39
CA LYS A 167 18.19 -4.19 -7.29
C LYS A 167 19.46 -4.64 -6.56
N LEU A 168 19.37 -4.90 -5.25
CA LEU A 168 20.45 -5.45 -4.43
C LEU A 168 20.41 -6.98 -4.35
N LEU A 169 19.39 -7.58 -4.97
CA LEU A 169 19.16 -9.01 -5.01
C LEU A 169 18.76 -9.40 -6.43
N SER A 170 19.41 -10.41 -6.99
CA SER A 170 19.08 -10.96 -8.31
C SER A 170 17.77 -11.75 -8.28
N ARG A 171 17.18 -12.02 -9.44
CA ARG A 171 16.00 -12.89 -9.55
C ARG A 171 16.29 -14.30 -9.03
N ARG A 172 17.49 -14.82 -9.28
CA ARG A 172 17.91 -16.14 -8.80
C ARG A 172 17.87 -16.19 -7.28
N SER A 173 18.53 -15.25 -6.62
CA SER A 173 18.62 -15.20 -5.17
C SER A 173 17.28 -14.90 -4.51
N LEU A 174 16.46 -14.02 -5.10
CA LEU A 174 15.07 -13.84 -4.67
C LEU A 174 14.31 -15.16 -4.65
N ASN A 175 14.40 -15.95 -5.72
CA ASN A 175 13.72 -17.23 -5.82
C ASN A 175 14.23 -18.24 -4.78
N GLU A 176 15.52 -18.18 -4.40
CA GLU A 176 16.09 -18.99 -3.32
C GLU A 176 15.46 -18.63 -1.97
N PHE A 177 15.46 -17.35 -1.60
CA PHE A 177 14.82 -16.90 -0.35
C PHE A 177 13.31 -17.18 -0.34
N GLN A 178 12.59 -16.92 -1.44
CA GLN A 178 11.16 -17.20 -1.51
C GLN A 178 10.83 -18.70 -1.44
N LYS A 179 11.71 -19.58 -1.91
CA LYS A 179 11.56 -21.03 -1.71
C LYS A 179 11.72 -21.38 -0.23
N TRP A 180 12.72 -20.83 0.45
CA TRP A 180 12.93 -21.05 1.88
C TRP A 180 11.76 -20.48 2.72
N ILE A 181 11.34 -19.23 2.48
CA ILE A 181 10.20 -18.60 3.17
C ILE A 181 8.94 -19.47 3.04
N ARG A 182 8.63 -19.96 1.82
CA ARG A 182 7.49 -20.85 1.61
C ARG A 182 7.62 -22.17 2.38
N LYS A 183 8.81 -22.76 2.42
CA LYS A 183 9.08 -23.98 3.20
C LYS A 183 8.82 -23.75 4.70
N VAL A 184 9.32 -22.65 5.26
CA VAL A 184 9.11 -22.32 6.68
C VAL A 184 7.63 -22.05 6.96
N LYS A 185 6.94 -21.29 6.12
CA LYS A 185 5.48 -21.07 6.24
C LYS A 185 4.70 -22.38 6.27
N LEU A 186 5.06 -23.33 5.40
CA LEU A 186 4.43 -24.67 5.36
C LEU A 186 4.68 -25.47 6.66
N GLN A 187 5.88 -25.38 7.23
CA GLN A 187 6.21 -26.04 8.50
C GLN A 187 5.43 -25.47 9.70
N MET A 188 4.86 -24.28 9.54
CA MET A 188 4.06 -23.56 10.54
C MET A 188 2.55 -23.62 10.24
N GLU A 189 2.10 -24.38 9.22
CA GLU A 189 0.68 -24.44 8.87
C GLU A 189 -0.17 -25.10 9.96
N ASP A 190 0.40 -26.03 10.72
CA ASP A 190 -0.27 -26.70 11.83
C ASP A 190 -0.31 -25.85 13.12
N ASP A 191 0.24 -24.63 13.10
CA ASP A 191 0.11 -23.69 14.22
C ASP A 191 -1.37 -23.33 14.43
N LEU A 192 -1.88 -23.64 15.63
CA LEU A 192 -3.25 -23.32 16.01
C LEU A 192 -3.44 -21.80 16.11
N ILE A 193 -4.02 -21.19 15.07
CA ILE A 193 -4.54 -19.82 15.13
C ILE A 193 -5.92 -19.87 15.76
N ILE A 194 -6.02 -19.49 17.04
CA ILE A 194 -7.30 -19.34 17.73
C ILE A 194 -8.01 -18.13 17.13
N LYS A 195 -8.98 -18.40 16.26
CA LYS A 195 -9.88 -17.39 15.73
C LYS A 195 -10.96 -17.05 16.76
N ASP A 196 -11.42 -15.81 16.72
CA ASP A 196 -12.45 -15.29 17.60
C ASP A 196 -13.52 -14.54 16.79
N ILE A 197 -14.50 -13.93 17.47
CA ILE A 197 -15.69 -13.34 16.86
C ILE A 197 -15.35 -12.24 15.85
N MET A 198 -14.32 -11.43 16.13
CA MET A 198 -13.89 -10.32 15.28
C MET A 198 -12.43 -10.48 14.85
N GLU A 199 -12.10 -9.96 13.67
CA GLU A 199 -10.73 -9.92 13.16
C GLU A 199 -10.34 -8.52 12.68
N LYS A 200 -9.06 -8.17 12.85
CA LYS A 200 -8.49 -6.96 12.28
C LYS A 200 -7.01 -7.13 11.98
N THR A 201 -6.63 -6.78 10.76
CA THR A 201 -5.22 -6.61 10.38
C THR A 201 -4.77 -5.19 10.70
N LEU A 202 -3.67 -5.10 11.42
CA LEU A 202 -2.94 -3.85 11.67
C LEU A 202 -1.68 -3.84 10.81
N TYR A 203 -1.36 -2.68 10.27
CA TYR A 203 -0.19 -2.43 9.43
C TYR A 203 0.69 -1.38 10.08
N ALA A 204 2.00 -1.50 9.91
CA ALA A 204 2.93 -0.50 10.38
C ALA A 204 4.19 -0.39 9.52
N CYS A 205 4.83 0.76 9.63
CA CYS A 205 6.20 0.96 9.20
C CYS A 205 6.93 1.79 10.27
N VAL A 206 8.24 1.61 10.34
CA VAL A 206 9.13 2.41 11.18
C VAL A 206 10.01 3.28 10.28
N TYR A 207 10.35 4.48 10.74
CA TYR A 207 11.29 5.37 10.06
C TYR A 207 12.05 6.22 11.08
N ARG A 208 13.26 6.63 10.72
CA ARG A 208 14.05 7.56 11.55
C ARG A 208 13.73 9.00 11.16
N ALA A 209 13.38 9.82 12.13
CA ALA A 209 13.22 11.26 11.97
C ALA A 209 13.90 11.96 13.14
N GLU A 210 14.79 12.92 12.85
CA GLU A 210 15.54 13.68 13.87
C GLU A 210 16.33 12.75 14.82
N GLY A 211 16.85 11.64 14.30
CA GLY A 211 17.59 10.64 15.07
C GLY A 211 16.73 9.62 15.82
N ILE A 212 15.43 9.85 15.95
CA ILE A 212 14.50 9.03 16.74
C ILE A 212 13.68 8.10 15.84
N LEU A 213 13.46 6.85 16.27
CA LEU A 213 12.54 5.93 15.61
C LEU A 213 11.09 6.36 15.84
N LYS A 214 10.34 6.51 14.74
CA LYS A 214 8.91 6.80 14.74
C LYS A 214 8.17 5.63 14.09
N TYR A 215 7.13 5.16 14.77
CA TYR A 215 6.24 4.10 14.29
C TYR A 215 4.95 4.73 13.78
N TYR A 216 4.54 4.35 12.57
CA TYR A 216 3.24 4.72 12.02
C TYR A 216 2.39 3.47 11.88
N ILE A 217 1.27 3.42 12.62
CA ILE A 217 0.36 2.27 12.68
C ILE A 217 -0.98 2.68 12.07
N ASN A 218 -1.54 1.84 11.20
CA ASN A 218 -2.88 2.03 10.66
C ASN A 218 -3.58 0.68 10.42
N ALA A 219 -4.91 0.68 10.43
CA ALA A 219 -5.73 -0.49 10.15
C ALA A 219 -6.32 -0.49 8.72
N GLN A 220 -5.99 0.53 7.94
CA GLN A 220 -6.30 0.69 6.51
C GLN A 220 -4.98 0.62 5.72
N TYR A 221 -4.91 -0.31 4.78
CA TYR A 221 -3.69 -0.57 4.01
C TYR A 221 -3.34 0.60 3.08
N ASP A 222 -4.32 1.20 2.39
CA ASP A 222 -4.08 2.37 1.54
C ASP A 222 -3.50 3.58 2.28
N SER A 223 -3.94 3.81 3.51
CA SER A 223 -3.50 4.92 4.35
C SER A 223 -2.03 4.79 4.73
N ILE A 224 -1.57 3.57 5.00
CA ILE A 224 -0.14 3.33 5.28
C ILE A 224 0.71 3.39 4.02
N CYS A 225 0.24 2.85 2.89
CA CYS A 225 0.93 2.97 1.60
C CYS A 225 1.09 4.44 1.18
N ALA A 226 0.03 5.24 1.33
CA ALA A 226 0.07 6.68 1.08
C ALA A 226 1.09 7.40 2.00
N PHE A 227 1.13 7.02 3.28
CA PHE A 227 2.11 7.54 4.23
C PHE A 227 3.55 7.21 3.81
N VAL A 228 3.85 5.95 3.48
CA VAL A 228 5.20 5.53 3.08
C VAL A 228 5.68 6.32 1.86
N LEU A 229 4.83 6.46 0.83
CA LEU A 229 5.18 7.25 -0.37
C LEU A 229 5.41 8.73 -0.05
N LYS A 230 4.59 9.31 0.83
CA LYS A 230 4.76 10.70 1.28
C LYS A 230 6.07 10.87 2.05
N ALA A 231 6.38 9.97 2.98
CA ALA A 231 7.60 10.00 3.76
C ALA A 231 8.85 9.84 2.88
N GLN A 232 8.82 8.93 1.89
CA GLN A 232 9.90 8.77 0.91
C GLN A 232 10.16 10.06 0.10
N LYS A 233 9.09 10.74 -0.34
CA LYS A 233 9.19 12.03 -1.04
C LYS A 233 9.82 13.12 -0.17
N GLN A 234 9.61 13.07 1.14
CA GLN A 234 10.23 13.99 2.11
C GLN A 234 11.68 13.62 2.46
N GLY A 235 12.24 12.56 1.86
CA GLY A 235 13.61 12.13 2.08
C GLY A 235 13.78 11.06 3.15
N TYR A 236 12.72 10.69 3.87
CA TYR A 236 12.78 9.59 4.83
C TYR A 236 12.93 8.23 4.13
N ARG A 237 13.32 7.22 4.90
CA ARG A 237 13.44 5.82 4.45
C ARG A 237 12.63 4.92 5.38
N PRO A 238 11.29 4.87 5.20
CA PRO A 238 10.46 3.94 5.97
C PRO A 238 10.85 2.49 5.68
N SER A 239 10.65 1.64 6.69
CA SER A 239 10.76 0.19 6.55
C SER A 239 9.72 -0.36 5.57
N PRO A 240 9.94 -1.59 5.08
CA PRO A 240 8.88 -2.46 4.60
C PRO A 240 7.70 -2.50 5.57
N LEU A 241 6.50 -2.75 5.03
CA LEU A 241 5.30 -2.85 5.84
C LEU A 241 5.34 -4.13 6.68
N PHE A 242 5.25 -3.98 7.98
CA PHE A 242 4.90 -5.07 8.87
C PHE A 242 3.38 -5.11 9.03
N TYR A 243 2.83 -6.31 9.13
CA TYR A 243 1.41 -6.48 9.39
C TYR A 243 1.15 -7.72 10.24
N LYS A 244 0.07 -7.67 11.01
CA LYS A 244 -0.41 -8.81 11.79
C LYS A 244 -1.91 -8.76 11.93
N THR A 245 -2.55 -9.92 11.77
CA THR A 245 -3.98 -10.10 12.00
C THR A 245 -4.21 -10.53 13.44
N TYR A 246 -5.10 -9.82 14.13
CA TYR A 246 -5.56 -10.12 15.46
C TYR A 246 -7.00 -10.60 15.41
N TYR A 247 -7.29 -11.61 16.22
CA TYR A 247 -8.63 -12.09 16.50
C TYR A 247 -9.01 -11.64 17.91
N PHE A 248 -10.20 -11.07 18.06
CA PHE A 248 -10.57 -10.38 19.29
C PHE A 248 -12.07 -10.47 19.56
N ASN A 249 -12.47 -10.19 20.80
CA ASN A 249 -13.84 -10.30 21.30
C ASN A 249 -14.15 -9.19 22.31
N TYR A 250 -15.14 -9.40 23.18
CA TYR A 250 -15.48 -8.43 24.23
C TYR A 250 -14.53 -8.51 25.45
N ARG A 251 -13.87 -9.66 25.62
CA ARG A 251 -12.72 -10.02 26.48
C ARG A 251 -11.44 -9.26 26.14
N TYR A 252 -10.88 -9.68 25.02
CA TYR A 252 -9.69 -9.13 24.39
C TYR A 252 -10.16 -8.15 23.33
N THR A 253 -9.95 -6.87 23.53
CA THR A 253 -10.53 -5.83 22.69
C THR A 253 -9.58 -5.39 21.57
N LEU A 254 -10.09 -4.58 20.64
CA LEU A 254 -9.22 -3.93 19.64
C LEU A 254 -8.17 -3.00 20.28
N ILE A 255 -8.43 -2.47 21.48
CA ILE A 255 -7.47 -1.63 22.20
C ILE A 255 -6.29 -2.49 22.69
N ASP A 256 -6.58 -3.67 23.22
CA ASP A 256 -5.57 -4.64 23.65
C ASP A 256 -4.74 -5.11 22.46
N ALA A 257 -5.40 -5.48 21.35
CA ALA A 257 -4.73 -5.84 20.11
C ALA A 257 -3.78 -4.75 19.58
N LYS A 258 -4.17 -3.47 19.65
CA LYS A 258 -3.31 -2.35 19.27
C LYS A 258 -2.11 -2.19 20.20
N LYS A 259 -2.30 -2.41 21.51
CA LYS A 259 -1.22 -2.34 22.50
C LYS A 259 -0.20 -3.45 22.26
N ASP A 260 -0.67 -4.69 22.07
CA ASP A 260 0.19 -5.83 21.79
C ASP A 260 0.93 -5.67 20.46
N PHE A 261 0.25 -5.15 19.44
CA PHE A 261 0.88 -4.83 18.15
C PHE A 261 2.02 -3.83 18.30
N LYS A 262 1.84 -2.79 19.13
CA LYS A 262 2.90 -1.82 19.40
C LYS A 262 4.10 -2.45 20.11
N VAL A 263 3.86 -3.32 21.10
CA VAL A 263 4.95 -4.03 21.81
C VAL A 263 5.75 -4.92 20.86
N ILE A 264 5.07 -5.66 19.99
CA ILE A 264 5.74 -6.52 18.99
C ILE A 264 6.53 -5.67 17.99
N LEU A 265 5.98 -4.55 17.53
CA LEU A 265 6.67 -3.63 16.63
C LEU A 265 7.96 -3.08 17.21
N GLU A 266 7.94 -2.63 18.47
CA GLU A 266 9.12 -2.09 19.15
C GLU A 266 10.18 -3.17 19.38
N LYS A 267 9.78 -4.44 19.51
CA LYS A 267 10.69 -5.59 19.62
C LYS A 267 11.32 -5.97 18.27
N LEU A 268 10.52 -6.01 17.20
CA LEU A 268 10.96 -6.54 15.91
C LEU A 268 11.56 -5.49 14.98
N LEU A 269 11.07 -4.24 15.05
CA LEU A 269 11.48 -3.13 14.20
C LEU A 269 12.24 -2.10 15.04
N ASP A 270 13.30 -2.56 15.68
CA ASP A 270 14.11 -1.79 16.62
C ASP A 270 15.29 -1.06 15.93
N GLU A 271 16.23 -0.57 16.74
CA GLU A 271 17.44 0.09 16.26
C GLU A 271 18.37 -0.84 15.48
N GLU A 272 18.43 -2.14 15.81
CA GLU A 272 19.25 -3.09 15.07
C GLU A 272 18.66 -3.36 13.69
N TYR A 273 17.35 -3.56 13.62
CA TYR A 273 16.62 -3.68 12.37
C TYR A 273 16.82 -2.46 11.47
N MET A 274 16.71 -1.26 12.03
CA MET A 274 16.91 -0.02 11.26
C MET A 274 18.34 0.15 10.76
N LYS A 275 19.36 -0.30 11.51
CA LYS A 275 20.74 -0.33 11.02
C LYS A 275 20.90 -1.23 9.79
N LYS A 276 20.22 -2.38 9.75
CA LYS A 276 20.23 -3.27 8.56
C LYS A 276 19.68 -2.56 7.33
N LEU A 277 18.57 -1.83 7.48
CA LEU A 277 18.01 -1.00 6.40
C LEU A 277 18.96 0.12 5.98
N GLU A 278 19.61 0.79 6.92
CA GLU A 278 20.61 1.82 6.64
C GLU A 278 21.79 1.25 5.84
N VAL A 279 22.33 0.09 6.23
CA VAL A 279 23.37 -0.63 5.48
C VAL A 279 22.91 -0.93 4.06
N MET A 280 21.73 -1.52 3.86
CA MET A 280 21.17 -1.78 2.53
C MET A 280 21.05 -0.50 1.69
N ASN A 281 20.65 0.61 2.31
CA ASN A 281 20.57 1.90 1.62
C ASN A 281 21.95 2.40 1.17
N THR A 282 23.06 2.01 1.80
CA THR A 282 24.42 2.38 1.37
C THR A 282 24.99 1.49 0.27
N MET A 283 24.44 0.29 0.08
CA MET A 283 24.92 -0.66 -0.94
C MET A 283 24.81 -0.10 -2.36
N ARG A 284 25.75 -0.51 -3.21
CA ARG A 284 25.81 -0.06 -4.60
C ARG A 284 24.64 -0.64 -5.41
N SER A 285 23.89 0.22 -6.09
CA SER A 285 22.88 -0.21 -7.07
C SER A 285 23.53 -0.65 -8.38
N VAL A 286 22.87 -1.56 -9.10
CA VAL A 286 23.21 -1.91 -10.49
C VAL A 286 22.94 -0.74 -11.46
N VAL A 287 22.01 0.14 -11.12
CA VAL A 287 21.66 1.29 -11.95
C VAL A 287 22.70 2.38 -11.75
N SER A 288 23.38 2.76 -12.84
CA SER A 288 24.40 3.80 -12.82
C SER A 288 23.79 5.17 -12.49
N GLY A 289 24.38 5.87 -11.51
CA GLY A 289 24.00 7.26 -11.19
C GLY A 289 24.20 8.20 -12.39
N HIS A 290 25.17 7.92 -13.27
CA HIS A 290 25.38 8.70 -14.49
C HIS A 290 24.23 8.51 -15.50
N GLU A 291 23.86 7.26 -15.81
CA GLU A 291 22.77 6.96 -16.75
C GLU A 291 21.42 7.47 -16.23
N TYR A 292 21.19 7.34 -14.92
CA TYR A 292 20.01 7.88 -14.28
C TYR A 292 19.93 9.41 -14.36
N ARG A 293 21.05 10.13 -14.13
CA ARG A 293 21.10 11.59 -14.27
C ARG A 293 20.83 12.03 -15.72
N MET A 294 21.44 11.35 -16.70
CA MET A 294 21.14 11.62 -18.12
C MET A 294 19.66 11.45 -18.44
N LEU A 295 19.01 10.39 -17.93
CA LEU A 295 17.57 10.20 -18.08
C LEU A 295 16.82 11.37 -17.45
N SER A 296 17.13 11.71 -16.20
CA SER A 296 16.49 12.81 -15.48
C SER A 296 16.62 14.14 -16.23
N ASP A 297 17.79 14.46 -16.77
CA ASP A 297 18.07 15.73 -17.46
C ASP A 297 17.34 15.84 -18.80
N ASN A 298 17.24 14.73 -19.56
CA ASN A 298 16.47 14.68 -20.81
C ASN A 298 14.97 14.95 -20.59
N TYR A 299 14.41 14.58 -19.43
CA TYR A 299 13.02 14.85 -19.08
C TYR A 299 12.83 16.14 -18.27
N ASN A 300 13.88 16.68 -17.66
CA ASN A 300 13.82 17.99 -17.01
C ASN A 300 13.70 19.13 -18.04
N SER A 301 14.24 18.91 -19.25
CA SER A 301 14.19 19.86 -20.37
C SER A 301 12.94 19.73 -21.26
N LYS A 302 12.13 18.68 -21.11
CA LYS A 302 10.92 18.40 -21.90
C LYS A 302 9.71 18.28 -20.97
N ILE A 303 8.84 19.29 -20.99
CA ILE A 303 7.85 19.54 -19.94
C ILE A 303 6.80 18.43 -19.79
N GLY A 304 6.74 17.88 -18.57
CA GLY A 304 5.61 17.17 -17.96
C GLY A 304 5.92 16.90 -16.48
N SER A 305 5.23 17.54 -15.52
CA SER A 305 5.54 17.42 -14.08
C SER A 305 5.40 15.99 -13.54
N GLY A 306 4.60 15.14 -14.20
CA GLY A 306 4.43 13.72 -13.87
C GLY A 306 5.62 12.83 -14.23
N ASP A 307 6.37 13.17 -15.29
CA ASP A 307 7.49 12.36 -15.78
C ASP A 307 8.69 12.44 -14.83
N LEU A 308 8.97 13.61 -14.26
CA LEU A 308 10.00 13.76 -13.24
C LEU A 308 9.63 13.08 -11.92
N GLU A 309 8.34 13.07 -11.55
CA GLU A 309 7.87 12.40 -10.34
C GLU A 309 8.11 10.88 -10.42
N ILE A 310 7.81 10.27 -11.57
CA ILE A 310 8.04 8.84 -11.77
C ILE A 310 9.53 8.51 -11.80
N ILE A 311 10.37 9.32 -12.45
CA ILE A 311 11.84 9.12 -12.45
C ILE A 311 12.38 9.15 -11.01
N LYS A 312 12.00 10.16 -10.21
CA LYS A 312 12.43 10.28 -8.81
C LYS A 312 11.98 9.10 -7.97
N LYS A 313 10.73 8.65 -8.13
CA LYS A 313 10.19 7.45 -7.47
C LYS A 313 11.07 6.22 -7.75
N TYR A 314 11.41 5.97 -9.01
CA TYR A 314 12.22 4.80 -9.38
C TYR A 314 13.70 4.93 -9.01
N GLY A 315 14.24 6.15 -8.97
CA GLY A 315 15.58 6.40 -8.42
C GLY A 315 15.69 5.96 -6.96
N ILE A 316 14.69 6.31 -6.13
CA ILE A 316 14.61 5.84 -4.74
C ILE A 316 14.40 4.32 -4.70
N LYS A 317 13.47 3.80 -5.51
CA LYS A 317 13.12 2.37 -5.53
C LYS A 317 14.32 1.50 -5.86
N TRP A 318 15.12 1.85 -6.88
CA TRP A 318 16.31 1.13 -7.31
C TRP A 318 17.60 1.53 -6.59
N ASN A 319 17.51 2.26 -5.48
CA ASN A 319 18.66 2.63 -4.66
C ASN A 319 19.75 3.44 -5.42
N VAL A 320 19.35 4.26 -6.39
CA VAL A 320 20.29 5.03 -7.21
C VAL A 320 20.95 6.12 -6.35
N LYS A 321 22.28 6.22 -6.48
CA LYS A 321 23.07 7.32 -5.88
C LYS A 321 23.17 8.45 -6.90
N VAL A 322 22.43 9.53 -6.65
CA VAL A 322 22.38 10.73 -7.49
C VAL A 322 23.49 11.69 -7.11
#